data_AF-A0A7C7VT18-F1
#
_entry.id   AF-A0A7C7VT18-F1
#
_cell.length_a   1.000
_cell.length_b   1.000
_cell.length_c   1.000
_cell.angle_alpha   90.00
_cell.angle_beta   90.00
_cell.angle_gamma   90.00
#
_symmetry.space_group_name_H-M   'P 1'
#
loop_
_entity.id
_entity.type
_entity.pdbx_description
1 polymer ?
#
loop_
_entity_poly.entity_id
_entity_poly.type
_entity_poly.pdbx_seq_one_letter_code
_entity_poly.pdbx_strand_id
1 'polypeptide(L)'
;MRPLYEASIAATEELQEARLRVVRLSAELSRVEHDLRLLRARVERRLVRKVGGEKALAPTVEDRARIFTLALAADPEYEAERKHRDEIALELEEAKAEVAALRDRLDVMLAAMRVVESD
;
A
#
# COMPACT_ATOMS: atom_id res chain seq x y z
N MET A 1 -28.83 20.81 19.23
CA MET A 1 -29.31 19.68 18.42
C MET A 1 -28.97 19.82 16.94
N ARG A 2 -29.63 20.70 16.15
CA ARG A 2 -29.43 20.79 14.68
C ARG A 2 -27.95 20.92 14.20
N PRO A 3 -27.09 21.74 14.84
CA PRO A 3 -25.68 21.85 14.42
C PRO A 3 -24.82 20.60 14.66
N LEU A 4 -25.12 19.82 15.72
CA LEU A 4 -24.42 18.57 16.01
C LEU A 4 -24.82 17.47 15.03
N TYR A 5 -26.11 17.42 14.67
CA TYR A 5 -26.61 16.52 13.63
C TYR A 5 -25.95 16.82 12.27
N GLU A 6 -25.93 18.08 11.84
CA GLU A 6 -25.27 18.50 10.58
C GLU A 6 -23.77 18.15 10.59
N ALA A 7 -23.08 18.40 11.70
CA ALA A 7 -21.67 18.04 11.84
C ALA A 7 -21.43 16.53 11.80
N SER A 8 -22.35 15.72 12.37
CA SER A 8 -22.23 14.25 12.37
C SER A 8 -22.44 13.64 10.97
N ILE A 9 -23.33 14.24 10.17
CA ILE A 9 -23.54 13.86 8.77
C ILE A 9 -22.29 14.15 7.96
N ALA A 10 -21.74 15.37 8.07
CA ALA A 10 -20.50 15.74 7.39
C ALA A 10 -19.34 14.80 7.78
N ALA A 11 -19.17 14.49 9.07
CA ALA A 11 -18.14 13.56 9.54
C ALA A 11 -18.34 12.12 8.99
N THR A 12 -19.59 11.71 8.75
CA THR A 12 -19.89 10.41 8.13
C THR A 12 -19.50 10.38 6.66
N GLU A 13 -19.76 11.47 5.92
CA GLU A 13 -19.34 11.62 4.52
C GLU A 13 -17.81 11.63 4.40
N GLU A 14 -17.11 12.42 5.23
CA GLU A 14 -15.64 12.43 5.32
C GLU A 14 -15.09 11.01 5.58
N LEU A 15 -15.67 10.29 6.54
CA LEU A 15 -15.26 8.92 6.87
C LEU A 15 -15.51 7.94 5.71
N GLN A 16 -16.60 8.10 4.97
CA GLN A 16 -16.90 7.27 3.81
C GLN A 16 -15.89 7.50 2.68
N GLU A 17 -15.55 8.75 2.39
CA GLU A 17 -14.54 9.10 1.38
C GLU A 17 -13.16 8.57 1.75
N ALA A 18 -12.75 8.74 3.01
CA ALA A 18 -11.48 8.21 3.52
C ALA A 18 -11.41 6.68 3.41
N ARG A 19 -12.50 5.97 3.73
CA ARG A 19 -12.59 4.51 3.55
C ARG A 19 -12.46 4.10 2.08
N LEU A 20 -13.11 4.83 1.17
CA LEU A 20 -12.98 4.57 -0.27
C LEU A 20 -11.55 4.78 -0.75
N ARG A 21 -10.84 5.79 -0.23
CA ARG A 21 -9.42 6.02 -0.52
C ARG A 21 -8.56 4.83 -0.08
N VAL A 22 -8.74 4.32 1.13
CA VAL A 22 -8.04 3.11 1.63
C VAL A 22 -8.25 1.91 0.71
N VAL A 23 -9.49 1.68 0.27
CA VAL A 23 -9.81 0.56 -0.65
C VAL A 23 -9.11 0.73 -2.00
N ARG A 24 -9.10 1.94 -2.56
CA ARG A 24 -8.42 2.24 -3.83
C ARG A 24 -6.92 2.00 -3.73
N LEU A 25 -6.27 2.57 -2.71
CA LEU A 25 -4.84 2.39 -2.47
C LEU A 25 -4.48 0.92 -2.22
N SER A 26 -5.33 0.16 -1.52
CA SER A 26 -5.10 -1.28 -1.32
C SER A 26 -5.16 -2.07 -2.63
N ALA A 27 -6.11 -1.73 -3.51
CA ALA A 27 -6.23 -2.37 -4.82
C ALA A 27 -5.06 -2.00 -5.74
N GLU A 28 -4.60 -0.75 -5.68
CA GLU A 28 -3.43 -0.27 -6.43
C GLU A 28 -2.15 -0.94 -5.95
N LEU A 29 -1.92 -1.00 -4.63
CA LEU A 29 -0.79 -1.70 -4.03
C LEU A 29 -0.73 -3.17 -4.50
N SER A 30 -1.88 -3.84 -4.53
CA SER A 30 -1.97 -5.24 -4.98
C SER A 30 -1.58 -5.40 -6.45
N ARG A 31 -1.88 -4.41 -7.31
CA ARG A 31 -1.49 -4.41 -8.73
C ARG A 31 0.01 -4.19 -8.87
N VAL A 32 0.55 -3.17 -8.21
CA VAL A 32 1.98 -2.86 -8.23
C VAL A 32 2.82 -4.02 -7.71
N GLU A 33 2.37 -4.71 -6.66
CA GLU A 33 3.02 -5.92 -6.16
C GLU A 33 3.00 -7.08 -7.19
N HIS A 34 1.94 -7.20 -7.97
CA HIS A 34 1.88 -8.17 -9.06
C HIS A 34 2.88 -7.82 -10.16
N ASP A 35 2.92 -6.55 -10.57
CA ASP A 35 3.82 -6.06 -11.61
C ASP A 35 5.29 -6.21 -11.20
N LEU A 36 5.62 -5.93 -9.94
CA LEU A 36 6.94 -6.21 -9.37
C LEU A 36 7.36 -7.67 -9.48
N ARG A 37 6.44 -8.62 -9.24
CA ARG A 37 6.73 -10.06 -9.41
C ARG A 37 7.02 -10.39 -10.87
N LEU A 38 6.28 -9.80 -11.81
CA LEU A 38 6.53 -9.98 -13.24
C LEU A 38 7.87 -9.39 -13.67
N LEU A 39 8.20 -8.18 -13.21
CA LEU A 39 9.48 -7.52 -13.47
C LEU A 39 10.65 -8.32 -12.89
N ARG A 40 10.52 -8.82 -11.67
CA ARG A 40 11.51 -9.70 -11.05
C ARG A 40 11.76 -10.95 -11.90
N ALA A 41 10.69 -11.66 -12.28
CA ALA A 41 10.79 -12.86 -13.11
C ALA A 41 11.39 -12.55 -14.50
N ARG A 42 11.18 -11.33 -15.03
CA ARG A 42 11.79 -10.88 -16.27
C ARG A 42 13.30 -10.68 -16.12
N VAL A 43 13.74 -9.99 -15.06
CA VAL A 43 15.17 -9.77 -14.77
C VAL A 43 15.89 -11.09 -14.57
N GLU A 44 15.33 -11.99 -13.76
CA GLU A 44 15.87 -13.33 -13.51
C GLU A 44 16.02 -14.12 -14.82
N ARG A 45 14.97 -14.17 -15.66
CA ARG A 45 15.01 -14.86 -16.96
C ARG A 45 16.03 -14.27 -17.92
N ARG A 46 16.15 -12.94 -17.97
CA ARG A 46 17.14 -12.25 -18.82
C ARG A 46 18.55 -12.62 -18.39
N LEU A 47 18.81 -12.64 -17.09
CA LEU A 47 20.12 -12.97 -16.53
C LEU A 47 20.49 -14.43 -16.78
N VAL A 48 19.60 -15.37 -16.47
CA VAL A 48 19.79 -16.80 -16.74
C VAL A 48 20.07 -17.06 -18.22
N ARG A 49 19.31 -16.42 -19.12
CA ARG A 49 19.54 -16.54 -20.57
C ARG A 49 20.92 -16.01 -20.98
N LYS A 50 21.37 -14.89 -20.41
CA LYS A 50 22.66 -14.28 -20.72
C LYS A 50 23.84 -15.17 -20.32
N VAL A 51 23.74 -15.89 -19.21
CA VAL A 51 24.82 -16.77 -18.72
C VAL A 51 24.69 -18.22 -19.21
N GLY A 52 23.65 -18.55 -19.97
CA GLY A 52 23.45 -19.90 -20.54
C GLY A 52 22.85 -20.92 -19.56
N GLY A 53 22.26 -20.47 -18.45
CA GLY A 53 21.58 -21.34 -17.48
C GLY A 53 21.85 -20.95 -16.02
N GLU A 54 20.95 -21.33 -15.12
CA GLU A 54 21.03 -20.94 -13.71
C GLU A 54 22.27 -21.52 -13.01
N LYS A 55 22.68 -22.74 -13.37
CA LYS A 55 23.90 -23.38 -12.82
C LYS A 55 25.19 -22.67 -13.25
N ALA A 56 25.15 -21.89 -14.33
CA ALA A 56 26.28 -21.11 -14.83
C ALA A 56 26.41 -19.74 -14.14
N LEU A 57 25.39 -19.29 -13.40
CA LEU A 57 25.41 -18.00 -12.69
C LEU A 57 26.43 -17.99 -11.55
N ALA A 58 26.37 -19.00 -10.67
CA ALA A 58 27.32 -19.20 -9.57
C ALA A 58 27.17 -20.62 -8.99
N PRO A 59 28.23 -21.18 -8.38
CA PRO A 59 28.23 -22.54 -7.85
C PRO A 59 27.30 -22.69 -6.64
N THR A 60 27.28 -21.71 -5.73
CA THR A 60 26.46 -21.76 -4.51
C THR A 60 25.11 -21.08 -4.70
N VAL A 61 24.11 -21.52 -3.92
CA VAL A 61 22.77 -20.89 -3.91
C VAL A 61 22.87 -19.44 -3.41
N GLU A 62 23.71 -19.20 -2.41
CA GLU A 62 23.88 -17.88 -1.80
C GLU A 62 24.46 -16.86 -2.79
N ASP A 63 25.49 -17.25 -3.55
CA ASP A 63 26.07 -16.37 -4.56
C ASP A 63 25.07 -16.09 -5.68
N ARG A 64 24.28 -17.09 -6.10
CA ARG A 64 23.18 -16.87 -7.07
C ARG A 64 22.16 -15.88 -6.54
N ALA A 65 21.75 -16.00 -5.29
CA ALA A 65 20.83 -15.05 -4.66
C ALA A 65 21.41 -13.63 -4.63
N ARG A 66 22.68 -13.48 -4.23
CA ARG A 66 23.37 -12.18 -4.22
C ARG A 66 23.43 -11.55 -5.62
N ILE A 67 23.77 -12.34 -6.64
CA ILE A 67 23.81 -11.86 -8.03
C ILE A 67 22.41 -11.43 -8.49
N PHE A 68 21.36 -12.19 -8.17
CA PHE A 68 19.99 -11.80 -8.50
C PHE A 68 19.57 -10.50 -7.80
N THR A 69 19.89 -10.33 -6.52
CA THR A 69 19.62 -9.08 -5.80
C THR A 69 20.31 -7.88 -6.46
N LEU A 70 21.59 -8.03 -6.83
CA LEU A 70 22.33 -6.97 -7.53
C LEU A 70 21.75 -6.67 -8.91
N ALA A 71 21.31 -7.70 -9.64
CA ALA A 71 20.70 -7.53 -10.96
C ALA A 71 19.35 -6.80 -10.88
N LEU A 72 18.54 -7.07 -9.84
CA LEU A 72 17.30 -6.36 -9.59
C LEU A 72 17.56 -4.89 -9.24
N ALA A 73 18.54 -4.63 -8.36
CA ALA A 73 18.93 -3.26 -8.00
C ALA A 73 19.50 -2.45 -9.17
N ALA A 74 20.00 -3.13 -10.20
CA ALA A 74 20.52 -2.51 -11.42
C ALA A 74 19.46 -2.35 -12.52
N ASP A 75 18.26 -2.94 -12.39
CA ASP A 75 17.18 -2.81 -13.37
C ASP A 75 16.34 -1.56 -13.05
N PRO A 76 16.39 -0.50 -13.89
CA PRO A 76 15.77 0.79 -13.55
C PRO A 76 14.25 0.72 -13.48
N GLU A 77 13.62 -0.15 -14.28
CA GLU A 77 12.17 -0.34 -14.25
C GLU A 77 11.74 -1.06 -12.97
N TYR A 78 12.45 -2.12 -12.56
CA TYR A 78 12.19 -2.77 -11.28
C TYR A 78 12.38 -1.80 -10.10
N GLU A 79 13.43 -1.01 -10.11
CA GLU A 79 13.69 -0.02 -9.05
C GLU A 79 12.65 1.10 -9.01
N ALA A 80 12.18 1.59 -10.16
CA ALA A 80 11.11 2.58 -10.24
C ALA A 80 9.80 2.01 -9.67
N GLU A 81 9.42 0.80 -10.08
CA GLU A 81 8.21 0.15 -9.60
C GLU A 81 8.29 -0.16 -8.10
N ARG A 82 9.48 -0.51 -7.61
CA ARG A 82 9.71 -0.75 -6.17
C ARG A 82 9.48 0.52 -5.35
N LYS A 83 9.99 1.66 -5.81
CA LYS A 83 9.77 2.95 -5.15
C LYS A 83 8.29 3.33 -5.17
N HIS A 84 7.64 3.17 -6.31
CA HIS A 84 6.20 3.43 -6.43
C HIS A 84 5.38 2.57 -5.46
N ARG A 85 5.74 1.28 -5.33
CA ARG A 85 5.14 0.39 -4.32
C ARG A 85 5.29 0.93 -2.91
N ASP A 86 6.49 1.38 -2.55
CA ASP A 86 6.80 1.87 -1.20
C ASP A 86 6.05 3.18 -0.90
N GLU A 87 5.91 4.06 -1.90
CA GLU A 87 5.10 5.28 -1.82
C GLU A 87 3.62 4.95 -1.56
N ILE A 88 3.01 4.07 -2.37
CA ILE A 88 1.61 3.65 -2.18
C ILE A 88 1.40 2.99 -0.82
N ALA A 89 2.35 2.16 -0.38
CA ALA A 89 2.27 1.49 0.91
C ALA A 89 2.26 2.51 2.07
N LEU A 90 3.09 3.55 1.98
CA LEU A 90 3.10 4.63 2.96
C LEU A 90 1.77 5.41 2.94
N GLU A 91 1.30 5.82 1.76
CA GLU A 91 0.03 6.52 1.60
C GLU A 91 -1.16 5.71 2.14
N LEU A 92 -1.13 4.38 1.97
CA LEU A 92 -2.15 3.49 2.49
C LEU A 92 -2.17 3.48 4.01
N GLU A 93 -1.01 3.46 4.68
CA GLU A 93 -0.94 3.51 6.14
C GLU A 93 -1.40 4.87 6.67
N GLU A 94 -1.03 5.97 6.02
CA GLU A 94 -1.54 7.30 6.35
C GLU A 94 -3.07 7.39 6.21
N ALA A 95 -3.62 6.86 5.11
CA ALA A 95 -5.06 6.84 4.88
C ALA A 95 -5.80 5.97 5.90
N LYS A 96 -5.22 4.85 6.36
CA LYS A 96 -5.80 4.04 7.43
C LYS A 96 -5.81 4.79 8.77
N ALA A 97 -4.74 5.52 9.08
CA ALA A 97 -4.67 6.34 10.29
C ALA A 97 -5.73 7.47 10.25
N GLU A 98 -5.93 8.10 9.10
CA GLU A 98 -6.98 9.10 8.88
C GLU A 98 -8.38 8.51 9.12
N VAL A 99 -8.67 7.32 8.57
CA VAL A 99 -9.94 6.61 8.82
C VAL A 99 -10.15 6.31 10.31
N ALA A 100 -9.10 5.90 11.02
CA ALA A 100 -9.19 5.65 12.47
C ALA A 100 -9.51 6.94 13.23
N ALA A 101 -8.80 8.04 12.94
CA ALA A 101 -9.04 9.33 13.59
C ALA A 101 -10.45 9.89 13.31
N LEU A 102 -10.95 9.78 12.07
CA LEU A 102 -12.31 10.20 11.70
C LEU A 102 -13.37 9.36 12.40
N ARG A 103 -13.13 8.05 12.53
CA ARG A 103 -14.02 7.15 13.29
C ARG A 103 -14.10 7.56 14.75
N ASP A 104 -12.94 7.77 15.40
CA ASP A 104 -12.89 8.18 16.80
C ASP A 104 -13.61 9.52 17.02
N ARG A 105 -13.41 10.49 16.11
CA ARG A 105 -14.13 11.77 16.12
C ARG A 105 -15.64 11.58 16.02
N LEU A 106 -16.12 10.75 15.10
CA LEU A 106 -17.55 10.47 14.94
C LEU A 106 -18.13 9.78 16.18
N ASP A 107 -17.41 8.84 16.78
CA ASP A 107 -17.83 8.13 18.00
C ASP A 107 -18.00 9.11 19.18
N VAL A 108 -17.10 10.09 19.34
CA VAL A 108 -17.25 11.16 20.35
C VAL A 108 -18.48 12.03 20.07
N MET A 109 -18.73 12.40 18.81
CA MET A 109 -19.90 13.21 18.45
C MET A 109 -21.21 12.49 18.73
N LEU A 110 -21.30 11.20 18.38
CA LEU A 110 -22.46 10.37 18.68
C LEU A 110 -22.67 10.18 20.19
N ALA A 111 -21.60 10.03 20.97
CA ALA A 111 -21.69 9.97 22.42
C ALA A 111 -22.22 11.28 23.02
N ALA A 112 -21.74 12.43 22.55
CA ALA A 112 -22.21 13.74 22.99
C ALA A 112 -23.70 13.96 22.67
N MET A 113 -24.16 13.51 21.49
CA MET A 113 -25.57 13.57 21.12
C MET A 113 -26.46 12.73 22.04
N ARG A 114 -26.02 11.52 22.42
CA ARG A 114 -26.76 10.66 23.36
C ARG A 114 -26.90 11.28 24.75
N VAL A 115 -25.86 11.93 25.25
CA VAL A 115 -25.92 12.63 26.54
C VAL A 115 -26.95 13.76 26.48
N VAL A 116 -26.92 14.58 25.43
CA VAL A 116 -27.85 15.71 25.25
C VAL A 116 -29.30 15.25 25.02
N GLU A 117 -29.53 14.06 24.48
CA GLU A 117 -30.87 13.47 24.33
C GLU A 117 -31.43 12.86 25.62
N SER A 118 -30.57 12.61 26.61
CA SER A 118 -30.93 11.98 27.89
C SER A 118 -31.20 13.00 29.01
N ASP A 119 -30.88 14.28 28.78
CA ASP A 119 -31.16 15.44 29.64
C ASP A 119 -32.47 16.15 29.21
#